data_AF-A0A735VUZ4-F1
#
_entry.id   AF-A0A735VUZ4-F1
#
_cell.length_a   1.000
_cell.length_b   1.000
_cell.length_c   1.000
_cell.angle_alpha   90.00
_cell.angle_beta   90.00
_cell.angle_gamma   90.00
#
_symmetry.space_group_name_H-M   'P 1'
#
loop_
_entity.id
_entity.type
_entity.pdbx_description
1 polymer ?
#
loop_
_entity_poly.entity_id
_entity_poly.type
_entity_poly.pdbx_seq_one_letter_code
_entity_poly.pdbx_strand_id
1 'polypeptide(L)'
;MKVSVSLFAFLFASAIFLTGCGPTISGKPAARISGDLPLVQQPICSADGSGKRTAFFMTISGGGSRSAIFGARVLSELKHVDGEDLTHHINVISSVSGGSLAAALYGISEDVGQGEVWRPVWNDNLIRERLDANLRLSAAAKLANPIFLGSYIFGHQTRTDALFAVLDSDVFNVPGERRTLTLGDMNPTRPQIIINSTIATRDDSDAFRPRPFGSLFTFTETNLGSIGVDYQSMPISRAVAASAAFPGMMSSVVLNRFQRGTDETEAGIPKYVHLIDGGASDNLGLLAVKRALIEDSHRILTQCDQVIVLTVDAFGIQGNHRDDTPYMRSPLGLVIDTNTLLTAFDSLLAVSRTRALAEFRSRIFVPPADSEQCRKDGLPDNICAGGVRANWDEINTLLKQKLFFVHLSFDSEEIAGPPPPIYFCESIDKNGQSSGCDYPPIDWTTHHNEVKALQRRLKLIPTTFGLPQDDVADITAFTKLLFWPANRCLMHMRDMLVRGVQHTDVFYKDATNSCDETTSVTKTQMLRLREYSDVIGDRIFDNSNQKRNASRSEKPLTSEQREVFWNETLFYYGWNGRMYMQ
;
A
#
# COMPACT_ATOMS: atom_id res chain seq x y z
N MET A 1 -70.99 -12.21 0.43
CA MET A 1 -69.63 -11.74 0.76
C MET A 1 -68.84 -11.61 -0.53
N LYS A 2 -68.67 -10.38 -1.03
CA LYS A 2 -67.75 -10.09 -2.15
C LYS A 2 -66.42 -9.71 -1.52
N VAL A 3 -65.49 -10.66 -1.43
CA VAL A 3 -64.10 -10.33 -1.10
C VAL A 3 -63.56 -9.55 -2.30
N SER A 4 -63.24 -8.29 -2.09
CA SER A 4 -62.76 -7.38 -3.14
C SER A 4 -61.46 -7.91 -3.73
N VAL A 5 -61.37 -7.99 -5.06
CA VAL A 5 -60.15 -8.30 -5.82
C VAL A 5 -58.97 -7.39 -5.39
N SER A 6 -59.27 -6.19 -4.88
CA SER A 6 -58.29 -5.26 -4.32
C SER A 6 -57.60 -5.80 -3.06
N LEU A 7 -58.30 -6.56 -2.20
CA LEU A 7 -57.72 -7.13 -0.98
C LEU A 7 -56.74 -8.27 -1.31
N PHE A 8 -57.05 -9.08 -2.33
CA PHE A 8 -56.16 -10.12 -2.83
C PHE A 8 -54.93 -9.52 -3.53
N ALA A 9 -55.10 -8.47 -4.34
CA ALA A 9 -53.98 -7.76 -4.97
C ALA A 9 -53.07 -7.09 -3.94
N PHE A 10 -53.64 -6.53 -2.86
CA PHE A 10 -52.86 -5.93 -1.78
C PHE A 10 -52.12 -6.98 -0.95
N LEU A 11 -52.74 -8.13 -0.65
CA LEU A 11 -52.08 -9.25 0.03
C LEU A 11 -51.01 -9.92 -0.84
N PHE A 12 -51.21 -10.01 -2.16
CA PHE A 12 -50.21 -10.54 -3.09
C PHE A 12 -49.03 -9.57 -3.28
N ALA A 13 -49.28 -8.27 -3.38
CA ALA A 13 -48.24 -7.25 -3.38
C ALA A 13 -47.46 -7.24 -2.05
N SER A 14 -48.16 -7.36 -0.91
CA SER A 14 -47.55 -7.46 0.42
C SER A 14 -46.73 -8.74 0.57
N ALA A 15 -47.17 -9.86 -0.02
CA ALA A 15 -46.42 -11.13 -0.02
C ALA A 15 -45.15 -11.06 -0.89
N ILE A 16 -45.16 -10.30 -1.99
CA ILE A 16 -43.96 -10.03 -2.82
C ILE A 16 -42.98 -9.10 -2.08
N PHE A 17 -43.48 -8.17 -1.26
CA PHE A 17 -42.64 -7.36 -0.35
C PHE A 17 -42.16 -8.13 0.89
N LEU A 18 -42.86 -9.18 1.32
CA LEU A 18 -42.50 -10.04 2.46
C LEU A 18 -41.63 -11.25 2.09
N THR A 19 -41.47 -11.58 0.81
CA THR A 19 -40.32 -12.37 0.34
C THR A 19 -39.09 -11.46 0.27
N GLY A 20 -38.74 -10.87 1.42
CA GLY A 20 -37.43 -10.27 1.59
C GLY A 20 -36.41 -11.39 1.38
N CYS A 21 -35.68 -11.34 0.27
CA CYS A 21 -34.49 -12.14 0.07
C CYS A 21 -33.66 -12.04 1.34
N GLY A 22 -33.48 -13.17 2.06
CA GLY A 22 -32.53 -13.22 3.17
C GLY A 22 -31.18 -12.66 2.71
N PRO A 23 -30.38 -12.02 3.58
CA PRO A 23 -29.21 -11.25 3.17
C PRO A 23 -28.24 -12.11 2.33
N THR A 24 -28.34 -12.00 1.01
CA THR A 24 -27.37 -12.54 0.06
C THR A 24 -26.27 -11.49 -0.07
N ILE A 25 -25.30 -11.56 0.84
CA ILE A 25 -23.99 -10.94 0.63
C ILE A 25 -23.50 -11.37 -0.78
N SER A 26 -23.22 -10.42 -1.66
CA SER A 26 -22.74 -10.73 -3.01
C SER A 26 -21.33 -11.34 -2.96
N GLY A 27 -21.03 -12.38 -3.75
CA GLY A 27 -19.70 -13.02 -3.72
C GLY A 27 -19.36 -13.69 -2.38
N LYS A 28 -20.31 -14.38 -1.74
CA LYS A 28 -20.05 -15.17 -0.53
C LYS A 28 -19.00 -16.25 -0.81
N PRO A 29 -17.86 -16.26 -0.09
CA PRO A 29 -16.91 -17.35 -0.21
C PRO A 29 -17.50 -18.64 0.39
N ALA A 30 -16.99 -19.77 -0.07
CA ALA A 30 -17.28 -21.09 0.45
C ALA A 30 -16.69 -21.27 1.86
N ALA A 31 -17.25 -22.23 2.61
CA ALA A 31 -16.76 -22.59 3.92
C ALA A 31 -15.68 -23.68 3.81
N ARG A 32 -14.54 -23.50 4.48
CA ARG A 32 -13.50 -24.52 4.64
C ARG A 32 -12.77 -24.32 5.96
N ILE A 33 -12.62 -25.41 6.72
CA ILE A 33 -11.79 -25.41 7.93
C ILE A 33 -10.36 -25.69 7.48
N SER A 34 -9.45 -24.75 7.74
CA SER A 34 -8.01 -24.93 7.52
C SER A 34 -7.29 -24.89 8.86
N GLY A 35 -6.15 -25.59 8.95
CA GLY A 35 -5.28 -25.57 10.12
C GLY A 35 -4.45 -24.28 10.22
N ASP A 36 -3.66 -24.17 11.28
CA ASP A 36 -2.72 -23.06 11.46
C ASP A 36 -1.59 -23.14 10.42
N LEU A 37 -1.67 -22.29 9.39
CA LEU A 37 -0.66 -22.13 8.35
C LEU A 37 0.15 -20.85 8.60
N PRO A 38 1.45 -20.79 8.26
CA PRO A 38 2.20 -19.54 8.25
C PRO A 38 1.58 -18.56 7.23
N LEU A 39 1.71 -17.25 7.48
CA LEU A 39 1.26 -16.18 6.60
C LEU A 39 1.88 -16.29 5.21
N VAL A 40 3.18 -16.59 5.18
CA VAL A 40 3.93 -16.82 3.94
C VAL A 40 3.96 -18.31 3.66
N GLN A 41 3.37 -18.69 2.53
CA GLN A 41 3.24 -20.10 2.13
C GLN A 41 4.16 -20.48 0.98
N GLN A 42 4.55 -19.51 0.14
CA GLN A 42 5.49 -19.76 -0.94
C GLN A 42 6.88 -20.09 -0.38
N PRO A 43 7.66 -20.94 -1.07
CA PRO A 43 9.02 -21.28 -0.67
C PRO A 43 9.95 -20.06 -0.81
N ILE A 44 10.16 -19.35 0.29
CA ILE A 44 11.16 -18.26 0.41
C ILE A 44 12.51 -18.83 0.83
N CYS A 45 13.60 -18.11 0.53
CA CYS A 45 14.97 -18.49 0.83
C CYS A 45 15.47 -19.68 -0.03
N SER A 46 14.84 -19.91 -1.18
CA SER A 46 15.34 -20.87 -2.17
C SER A 46 16.57 -20.29 -2.87
N ALA A 47 17.60 -21.11 -3.07
CA ALA A 47 18.78 -20.69 -3.83
C ALA A 47 18.48 -20.85 -5.34
N ASP A 48 18.38 -19.75 -6.06
CA ASP A 48 18.39 -19.78 -7.53
C ASP A 48 19.86 -19.92 -7.98
N GLY A 49 20.35 -21.17 -8.04
CA GLY A 49 21.73 -21.47 -8.43
C GLY A 49 22.77 -21.16 -7.33
N SER A 50 23.82 -20.40 -7.68
CA SER A 50 24.94 -20.08 -6.77
C SER A 50 24.75 -18.81 -5.93
N GLY A 51 23.58 -18.17 -6.03
CA GLY A 51 23.24 -16.94 -5.33
C GLY A 51 22.89 -17.15 -3.85
N LYS A 52 22.87 -16.05 -3.09
CA LYS A 52 22.42 -16.03 -1.69
C LYS A 52 20.92 -16.28 -1.59
N ARG A 53 20.50 -16.99 -0.54
CA ARG A 53 19.09 -17.19 -0.21
C ARG A 53 18.50 -15.89 0.32
N THR A 54 17.71 -15.24 -0.51
CA THR A 54 17.15 -13.91 -0.22
C THR A 54 15.65 -14.00 0.00
N ALA A 55 15.15 -13.29 1.01
CA ALA A 55 13.73 -12.97 1.13
C ALA A 55 13.53 -11.52 0.72
N PHE A 56 12.72 -11.27 -0.31
CA PHE A 56 12.38 -9.93 -0.75
C PHE A 56 10.89 -9.67 -0.55
N PHE A 57 10.59 -8.74 0.35
CA PHE A 57 9.25 -8.22 0.59
C PHE A 57 9.14 -6.83 -0.03
N MET A 58 8.01 -6.59 -0.69
CA MET A 58 7.58 -5.26 -1.08
C MET A 58 6.31 -4.92 -0.31
N THR A 59 6.16 -3.66 0.10
CA THR A 59 4.91 -3.16 0.67
C THR A 59 4.41 -1.95 -0.09
N ILE A 60 3.08 -1.81 -0.22
CA ILE A 60 2.43 -0.69 -0.90
C ILE A 60 1.39 -0.10 0.04
N SER A 61 1.60 1.16 0.42
CA SER A 61 0.80 1.83 1.44
C SER A 61 -0.66 2.10 1.03
N GLY A 62 -1.49 2.52 1.97
CA GLY A 62 -2.77 3.15 1.67
C GLY A 62 -2.62 4.54 1.03
N GLY A 63 -3.71 5.07 0.48
CA GLY A 63 -3.71 6.38 -0.19
C GLY A 63 -4.67 6.52 -1.38
N GLY A 64 -5.51 5.52 -1.66
CA GLY A 64 -6.40 5.54 -2.83
C GLY A 64 -5.61 5.42 -4.15
N SER A 65 -6.10 6.06 -5.21
CA SER A 65 -5.51 5.98 -6.55
C SER A 65 -4.08 6.50 -6.63
N ARG A 66 -3.68 7.47 -5.80
CA ARG A 66 -2.27 7.93 -5.81
C ARG A 66 -1.31 6.81 -5.40
N SER A 67 -1.72 6.00 -4.41
CA SER A 67 -0.93 4.84 -3.99
C SER A 67 -0.98 3.72 -5.03
N ALA A 68 -2.14 3.47 -5.64
CA ALA A 68 -2.27 2.49 -6.70
C ALA A 68 -1.30 2.79 -7.86
N ILE A 69 -1.31 4.04 -8.34
CA ILE A 69 -0.45 4.45 -9.46
C ILE A 69 1.01 4.46 -9.04
N PHE A 70 1.35 5.00 -7.85
CA PHE A 70 2.74 5.01 -7.39
C PHE A 70 3.31 3.60 -7.23
N GLY A 71 2.57 2.69 -6.59
CA GLY A 71 2.95 1.28 -6.45
C GLY A 71 3.08 0.55 -7.79
N ALA A 72 2.16 0.77 -8.72
CA ALA A 72 2.22 0.18 -10.07
C ALA A 72 3.42 0.70 -10.88
N ARG A 73 3.71 2.00 -10.78
CA ARG A 73 4.88 2.60 -11.44
C ARG A 73 6.19 2.09 -10.85
N VAL A 74 6.30 1.97 -9.52
CA VAL A 74 7.48 1.35 -8.89
C VAL A 74 7.67 -0.09 -9.38
N LEU A 75 6.59 -0.88 -9.47
CA LEU A 75 6.67 -2.24 -10.05
C LEU A 75 7.16 -2.24 -11.50
N SER A 76 6.70 -1.32 -12.34
CA SER A 76 7.17 -1.20 -13.73
C SER A 76 8.65 -0.80 -13.84
N GLU A 77 9.12 0.12 -12.99
CA GLU A 77 10.51 0.56 -12.98
C GLU A 77 11.45 -0.52 -12.42
N LEU A 78 10.98 -1.34 -11.45
CA LEU A 78 11.74 -2.47 -10.92
C LEU A 78 12.09 -3.53 -11.98
N LYS A 79 11.37 -3.58 -13.11
CA LYS A 79 11.67 -4.52 -14.22
C LYS A 79 12.90 -4.13 -15.04
N HIS A 80 13.37 -2.89 -14.91
CA HIS A 80 14.37 -2.32 -15.81
C HIS A 80 15.55 -1.69 -15.06
N VAL A 81 15.82 -2.12 -13.83
CA VAL A 81 16.86 -1.51 -12.99
C VAL A 81 18.23 -1.92 -13.51
N ASP A 82 18.89 -1.01 -14.24
CA ASP A 82 20.20 -1.25 -14.86
C ASP A 82 20.20 -2.47 -15.80
N GLY A 83 19.08 -2.68 -16.51
CA GLY A 83 18.91 -3.82 -17.43
C GLY A 83 18.52 -5.14 -16.75
N GLU A 84 18.34 -5.15 -15.43
CA GLU A 84 17.92 -6.33 -14.65
C GLU A 84 16.45 -6.21 -14.22
N ASP A 85 15.72 -7.34 -14.30
CA ASP A 85 14.34 -7.43 -13.79
C ASP A 85 14.36 -7.86 -12.32
N LEU A 86 14.22 -6.88 -11.43
CA LEU A 86 14.19 -7.14 -9.99
C LEU A 86 12.84 -7.68 -9.50
N THR A 87 11.79 -7.62 -10.32
CA THR A 87 10.45 -8.06 -9.90
C THR A 87 10.35 -9.57 -9.73
N HIS A 88 11.16 -10.34 -10.47
CA HIS A 88 11.27 -11.79 -10.31
C HIS A 88 11.83 -12.21 -8.94
N HIS A 89 12.55 -11.33 -8.25
CA HIS A 89 13.06 -11.63 -6.92
C HIS A 89 12.03 -11.38 -5.81
N ILE A 90 10.95 -10.63 -6.07
CA ILE A 90 9.95 -10.31 -5.05
C ILE A 90 9.23 -11.60 -4.65
N ASN A 91 9.26 -11.95 -3.38
CA ASN A 91 8.54 -13.13 -2.88
C ASN A 91 7.13 -12.77 -2.41
N VAL A 92 6.95 -11.59 -1.81
CA VAL A 92 5.69 -11.18 -1.20
C VAL A 92 5.44 -9.70 -1.44
N ILE A 93 4.21 -9.34 -1.80
CA ILE A 93 3.73 -7.96 -1.82
C ILE A 93 2.62 -7.81 -0.77
N SER A 94 2.88 -7.01 0.27
CA SER A 94 1.88 -6.62 1.27
C SER A 94 1.26 -5.27 0.92
N SER A 95 -0.06 -5.16 0.95
CA SER A 95 -0.75 -3.99 0.40
C SER A 95 -1.92 -3.53 1.26
N VAL A 96 -2.19 -2.22 1.21
CA VAL A 96 -3.24 -1.58 2.00
C VAL A 96 -4.07 -0.63 1.13
N SER A 97 -5.39 -0.63 1.32
CA SER A 97 -6.34 0.30 0.69
C SER A 97 -6.12 0.41 -0.82
N GLY A 98 -5.92 1.62 -1.36
CA GLY A 98 -5.62 1.84 -2.77
C GLY A 98 -4.38 1.10 -3.29
N GLY A 99 -3.35 0.88 -2.46
CA GLY A 99 -2.18 0.07 -2.84
C GLY A 99 -2.54 -1.38 -3.17
N SER A 100 -3.63 -1.91 -2.60
CA SER A 100 -4.13 -3.25 -2.91
C SER A 100 -4.71 -3.36 -4.33
N LEU A 101 -5.08 -2.25 -4.97
CA LEU A 101 -5.47 -2.27 -6.39
C LEU A 101 -4.29 -2.65 -7.28
N ALA A 102 -3.14 -1.99 -7.07
CA ALA A 102 -1.93 -2.25 -7.83
C ALA A 102 -1.37 -3.64 -7.56
N ALA A 103 -1.29 -4.02 -6.27
CA ALA A 103 -0.77 -5.33 -5.88
C ALA A 103 -1.63 -6.48 -6.43
N ALA A 104 -2.96 -6.38 -6.34
CA ALA A 104 -3.86 -7.40 -6.87
C ALA A 104 -3.86 -7.44 -8.41
N LEU A 105 -3.83 -6.28 -9.07
CA LEU A 105 -3.75 -6.21 -10.54
C LEU A 105 -2.44 -6.84 -11.04
N TYR A 106 -1.31 -6.55 -10.38
CA TYR A 106 -0.05 -7.20 -10.67
C TYR A 106 -0.12 -8.71 -10.42
N GLY A 107 -0.71 -9.13 -9.29
CA GLY A 107 -0.88 -10.53 -8.92
C GLY A 107 -1.70 -11.38 -9.88
N ILE A 108 -2.70 -10.82 -10.57
CA ILE A 108 -3.45 -11.55 -11.60
C ILE A 108 -2.81 -11.48 -12.99
N SER A 109 -1.93 -10.50 -13.21
CA SER A 109 -1.28 -10.25 -14.49
C SER A 109 -0.14 -11.21 -14.78
N GLU A 110 0.33 -11.20 -16.02
CA GLU A 110 1.50 -11.94 -16.47
C GLU A 110 2.48 -11.05 -17.24
N ASP A 111 3.68 -11.55 -17.43
CA ASP A 111 4.64 -10.96 -18.37
C ASP A 111 4.41 -11.52 -19.77
N VAL A 112 4.81 -10.75 -20.79
CA VAL A 112 4.59 -11.09 -22.20
C VAL A 112 5.06 -12.52 -22.50
N GLY A 113 4.12 -13.38 -22.91
CA GLY A 113 4.42 -14.75 -23.36
C GLY A 113 4.68 -15.77 -22.25
N GLN A 114 4.38 -15.46 -20.98
CA GLN A 114 4.69 -16.34 -19.84
C GLN A 114 3.49 -17.06 -19.22
N GLY A 115 2.24 -16.81 -19.62
CA GLY A 115 1.11 -17.46 -18.95
C GLY A 115 -0.10 -17.76 -19.82
N GLU A 116 -1.24 -17.83 -19.16
CA GLU A 116 -2.49 -18.30 -19.74
C GLU A 116 -3.12 -17.19 -20.57
N VAL A 117 -3.64 -17.52 -21.75
CA VAL A 117 -4.19 -16.56 -22.75
C VAL A 117 -5.22 -15.57 -22.17
N TRP A 118 -5.91 -15.94 -21.08
CA TRP A 118 -6.88 -15.05 -20.45
C TRP A 118 -6.21 -13.96 -19.61
N ARG A 119 -5.04 -14.18 -19.01
CA ARG A 119 -4.45 -13.24 -18.05
C ARG A 119 -4.04 -11.92 -18.74
N PRO A 120 -4.26 -10.77 -18.08
CA PRO A 120 -3.83 -9.49 -18.63
C PRO A 120 -2.30 -9.38 -18.59
N VAL A 121 -1.72 -8.85 -19.67
CA VAL A 121 -0.29 -8.59 -19.74
C VAL A 121 0.04 -7.32 -18.95
N TRP A 122 0.99 -7.43 -18.02
CA TRP A 122 1.50 -6.29 -17.26
C TRP A 122 2.29 -5.35 -18.16
N ASN A 123 1.71 -4.18 -18.43
CA ASN A 123 2.33 -3.11 -19.19
C ASN A 123 1.68 -1.76 -18.84
N ASP A 124 2.22 -0.68 -19.39
CA ASP A 124 1.73 0.68 -19.15
C ASP A 124 0.28 0.89 -19.60
N ASN A 125 -0.17 0.18 -20.63
CA ASN A 125 -1.55 0.27 -21.10
C ASN A 125 -2.51 -0.35 -20.08
N LEU A 126 -2.18 -1.51 -19.52
CA LEU A 126 -2.99 -2.13 -18.46
C LEU A 126 -3.09 -1.23 -17.23
N ILE A 127 -1.96 -0.66 -16.78
CA ILE A 127 -1.93 0.27 -15.66
C ILE A 127 -2.85 1.46 -15.93
N ARG A 128 -2.71 2.09 -17.11
CA ARG A 128 -3.52 3.24 -17.52
C ARG A 128 -5.00 2.90 -17.59
N GLU A 129 -5.36 1.83 -18.30
CA GLU A 129 -6.75 1.43 -18.51
C GLU A 129 -7.46 1.07 -17.20
N ARG A 130 -6.76 0.44 -16.25
CA ARG A 130 -7.37 -0.12 -15.04
C ARG A 130 -7.23 0.74 -13.79
N LEU A 131 -6.15 1.51 -13.67
CA LEU A 131 -5.86 2.30 -12.46
C LEU A 131 -6.12 3.79 -12.63
N ASP A 132 -6.07 4.32 -13.87
CA ASP A 132 -6.40 5.74 -14.13
C ASP A 132 -7.91 5.94 -14.27
N ALA A 133 -8.69 4.85 -14.31
CA ALA A 133 -10.14 4.90 -14.35
C ALA A 133 -10.71 5.69 -13.17
N ASN A 134 -11.70 6.55 -13.45
CA ASN A 134 -12.37 7.33 -12.40
C ASN A 134 -13.40 6.46 -11.66
N LEU A 135 -12.90 5.61 -10.76
CA LEU A 135 -13.70 4.65 -10.01
C LEU A 135 -14.78 5.33 -9.14
N ARG A 136 -14.58 6.60 -8.73
CA ARG A 136 -15.65 7.41 -8.09
C ARG A 136 -16.86 7.55 -8.99
N LEU A 137 -16.64 7.91 -10.25
CA LEU A 137 -17.71 8.11 -11.22
C LEU A 137 -18.39 6.77 -11.55
N SER A 138 -17.62 5.71 -11.75
CA SER A 138 -18.16 4.35 -11.93
C SER A 138 -19.01 3.91 -10.73
N ALA A 139 -18.53 4.14 -9.51
CA ALA A 139 -19.26 3.79 -8.28
C ALA A 139 -20.54 4.63 -8.12
N ALA A 140 -20.49 5.92 -8.43
CA ALA A 140 -21.67 6.79 -8.42
C ALA A 140 -22.69 6.35 -9.48
N ALA A 141 -22.25 6.01 -10.69
CA ALA A 141 -23.11 5.48 -11.75
C ALA A 141 -23.74 4.13 -11.35
N LYS A 142 -22.97 3.27 -10.67
CA LYS A 142 -23.48 2.00 -10.12
C LYS A 142 -24.54 2.24 -9.04
N LEU A 143 -24.31 3.18 -8.13
CA LEU A 143 -25.27 3.56 -7.10
C LEU A 143 -26.53 4.21 -7.69
N ALA A 144 -26.44 4.90 -8.82
CA ALA A 144 -27.57 5.49 -9.53
C ALA A 144 -28.38 4.45 -10.36
N ASN A 145 -27.88 3.23 -10.52
CA ASN A 145 -28.62 2.16 -11.20
C ASN A 145 -29.90 1.82 -10.41
N PRO A 146 -31.10 1.81 -11.00
CA PRO A 146 -32.35 1.62 -10.27
C PRO A 146 -32.44 0.31 -9.47
N ILE A 147 -31.84 -0.77 -9.98
CA ILE A 147 -31.84 -2.09 -9.32
C ILE A 147 -30.92 -2.06 -8.09
N PHE A 148 -29.72 -1.49 -8.25
CA PHE A 148 -28.77 -1.32 -7.15
C PHE A 148 -29.31 -0.33 -6.11
N LEU A 149 -29.85 0.80 -6.56
CA LEU A 149 -30.43 1.83 -5.70
C LEU A 149 -31.61 1.29 -4.89
N GLY A 150 -32.50 0.52 -5.51
CA GLY A 150 -33.58 -0.17 -4.80
C GLY A 150 -33.05 -1.13 -3.74
N SER A 151 -32.01 -1.90 -4.07
CA SER A 151 -31.36 -2.84 -3.14
C SER A 151 -30.53 -2.15 -2.05
N TYR A 152 -30.06 -0.93 -2.30
CA TYR A 152 -29.35 -0.07 -1.35
C TYR A 152 -30.30 0.65 -0.39
N ILE A 153 -31.45 1.14 -0.87
CA ILE A 153 -32.45 1.84 -0.05
C ILE A 153 -33.30 0.86 0.75
N PHE A 154 -33.76 -0.22 0.11
CA PHE A 154 -34.74 -1.16 0.69
C PHE A 154 -34.16 -2.55 1.01
N GLY A 155 -32.88 -2.79 0.67
CA GLY A 155 -32.19 -4.05 0.92
C GLY A 155 -30.97 -3.90 1.81
N HIS A 156 -30.01 -4.82 1.68
CA HIS A 156 -28.82 -4.90 2.53
C HIS A 156 -27.53 -4.48 1.80
N GLN A 157 -27.63 -3.96 0.58
CA GLN A 157 -26.45 -3.49 -0.15
C GLN A 157 -25.94 -2.18 0.45
N THR A 158 -24.62 -2.07 0.54
CA THR A 158 -23.92 -0.92 1.10
C THR A 158 -23.18 -0.15 0.01
N ARG A 159 -22.65 1.04 0.35
CA ARG A 159 -21.80 1.82 -0.57
C ARG A 159 -20.55 1.03 -0.97
N THR A 160 -20.06 0.18 -0.08
CA THR A 160 -18.89 -0.67 -0.31
C THR A 160 -19.21 -1.83 -1.26
N ASP A 161 -20.45 -2.29 -1.33
CA ASP A 161 -20.88 -3.28 -2.34
C ASP A 161 -20.90 -2.66 -3.76
N ALA A 162 -21.10 -1.34 -3.88
CA ALA A 162 -20.96 -0.64 -5.15
C ALA A 162 -19.48 -0.57 -5.57
N LEU A 163 -18.58 -0.27 -4.62
CA LEU A 163 -17.14 -0.33 -4.85
C LEU A 163 -16.71 -1.74 -5.28
N PHE A 164 -17.14 -2.78 -4.55
CA PHE A 164 -16.90 -4.18 -4.93
C PHE A 164 -17.30 -4.46 -6.38
N ALA A 165 -18.51 -4.08 -6.78
CA ALA A 165 -19.00 -4.33 -8.13
C ALA A 165 -18.20 -3.59 -9.21
N VAL A 166 -17.73 -2.36 -8.91
CA VAL A 166 -16.88 -1.57 -9.82
C VAL A 166 -15.48 -2.16 -9.92
N LEU A 167 -14.90 -2.60 -8.80
CA LEU A 167 -13.60 -3.28 -8.84
C LEU A 167 -13.68 -4.57 -9.66
N ASP A 168 -14.78 -5.31 -9.53
CA ASP A 168 -15.02 -6.52 -10.31
C ASP A 168 -15.16 -6.23 -11.80
N SER A 169 -15.92 -5.20 -12.19
CA SER A 169 -16.23 -4.90 -13.59
C SER A 169 -15.17 -4.08 -14.33
N ASP A 170 -14.52 -3.14 -13.64
CA ASP A 170 -13.68 -2.12 -14.28
C ASP A 170 -12.19 -2.46 -14.09
N VAL A 171 -11.79 -2.94 -12.90
CA VAL A 171 -10.37 -3.18 -12.57
C VAL A 171 -9.96 -4.63 -12.84
N PHE A 172 -10.70 -5.60 -12.28
CA PHE A 172 -10.32 -7.02 -12.31
C PHE A 172 -11.05 -7.85 -13.38
N ASN A 173 -11.94 -7.23 -14.16
CA ASN A 173 -12.60 -7.91 -15.26
C ASN A 173 -11.59 -8.29 -16.35
N VAL A 174 -11.68 -9.52 -16.83
CA VAL A 174 -10.77 -10.04 -17.85
C VAL A 174 -11.56 -10.42 -19.12
N PRO A 175 -11.15 -9.94 -20.31
CA PRO A 175 -11.85 -10.28 -21.55
C PRO A 175 -11.94 -11.80 -21.76
N GLY A 176 -13.17 -12.29 -21.97
CA GLY A 176 -13.44 -13.72 -22.19
C GLY A 176 -13.77 -14.51 -20.92
N GLU A 177 -13.44 -13.99 -19.74
CA GLU A 177 -13.84 -14.56 -18.46
C GLU A 177 -15.11 -13.86 -17.96
N ARG A 178 -16.16 -14.63 -17.64
CA ARG A 178 -17.47 -14.07 -17.21
C ARG A 178 -17.72 -14.23 -15.71
N ARG A 179 -16.80 -14.86 -14.99
CA ARG A 179 -16.88 -15.06 -13.55
C ARG A 179 -16.04 -14.00 -12.81
N THR A 180 -16.41 -13.77 -11.56
CA THR A 180 -15.61 -13.01 -10.61
C THR A 180 -14.31 -13.77 -10.30
N LEU A 181 -13.17 -13.07 -10.39
CA LEU A 181 -11.87 -13.62 -10.01
C LEU A 181 -11.73 -13.68 -8.48
N THR A 182 -11.08 -14.74 -8.02
CA THR A 182 -10.88 -15.10 -6.62
C THR A 182 -9.40 -15.08 -6.26
N LEU A 183 -9.08 -15.08 -4.96
CA LEU A 183 -7.69 -15.16 -4.50
C LEU A 183 -6.99 -16.47 -4.96
N GLY A 184 -7.76 -17.50 -5.32
CA GLY A 184 -7.26 -18.72 -5.94
C GLY A 184 -6.84 -18.55 -7.41
N ASP A 185 -7.29 -17.49 -8.08
CA ASP A 185 -6.96 -17.19 -9.48
C ASP A 185 -5.69 -16.36 -9.63
N MET A 186 -5.04 -15.98 -8.52
CA MET A 186 -3.75 -15.27 -8.53
C MET A 186 -2.72 -16.07 -9.33
N ASN A 187 -1.91 -15.36 -10.12
CA ASN A 187 -0.92 -15.99 -10.97
C ASN A 187 0.19 -16.63 -10.09
N PRO A 188 0.42 -17.95 -10.17
CA PRO A 188 1.43 -18.61 -9.35
C PRO A 188 2.87 -18.18 -9.70
N THR A 189 3.11 -17.57 -10.87
CA THR A 189 4.43 -17.02 -11.23
C THR A 189 4.65 -15.60 -10.67
N ARG A 190 3.62 -15.00 -10.06
CA ARG A 190 3.72 -13.72 -9.37
C ARG A 190 4.02 -13.92 -7.87
N PRO A 191 4.56 -12.88 -7.21
CA PRO A 191 4.77 -12.90 -5.77
C PRO A 191 3.45 -13.14 -5.02
N GLN A 192 3.52 -13.73 -3.82
CA GLN A 192 2.35 -13.87 -2.97
C GLN A 192 1.80 -12.47 -2.61
N ILE A 193 0.55 -12.20 -2.98
CA ILE A 193 -0.13 -10.94 -2.66
C ILE A 193 -0.85 -11.06 -1.32
N ILE A 194 -0.54 -10.16 -0.39
CA ILE A 194 -1.22 -10.03 0.89
C ILE A 194 -2.00 -8.71 0.90
N ILE A 195 -3.32 -8.81 1.07
CA ILE A 195 -4.22 -7.66 1.16
C ILE A 195 -4.61 -7.49 2.63
N ASN A 196 -4.40 -6.29 3.17
CA ASN A 196 -4.58 -6.01 4.59
C ASN A 196 -5.88 -5.27 4.88
N SER A 197 -6.51 -5.56 6.01
CA SER A 197 -7.72 -4.89 6.52
C SER A 197 -7.66 -4.84 8.04
N THR A 198 -8.61 -4.12 8.65
CA THR A 198 -8.67 -3.99 10.10
C THR A 198 -9.97 -4.60 10.63
N ILE A 199 -9.88 -5.40 11.70
CA ILE A 199 -11.08 -5.95 12.35
C ILE A 199 -11.83 -4.84 13.09
N ALA A 200 -13.10 -4.64 12.70
CA ALA A 200 -14.02 -3.70 13.35
C ALA A 200 -15.11 -4.42 14.18
N THR A 201 -14.97 -5.72 14.40
CA THR A 201 -15.90 -6.52 15.23
C THR A 201 -15.40 -6.57 16.66
N ARG A 202 -16.29 -6.35 17.62
CA ARG A 202 -16.00 -6.53 19.04
C ARG A 202 -15.97 -8.03 19.38
N ASP A 203 -15.00 -8.42 20.18
CA ASP A 203 -14.92 -9.78 20.72
C ASP A 203 -15.70 -9.84 22.04
N ASP A 204 -16.88 -10.48 22.04
CA ASP A 204 -17.77 -10.55 23.20
C ASP A 204 -17.66 -11.87 23.98
N SER A 205 -16.82 -12.83 23.55
CA SER A 205 -16.56 -14.04 24.37
C SER A 205 -15.29 -14.80 24.00
N ASP A 206 -14.61 -15.37 25.01
CA ASP A 206 -13.39 -16.17 24.89
C ASP A 206 -13.54 -17.46 24.04
N ALA A 207 -14.77 -17.94 23.84
CA ALA A 207 -15.12 -19.09 23.00
C ALA A 207 -14.87 -18.83 21.51
N PHE A 208 -14.76 -17.56 21.14
CA PHE A 208 -14.34 -17.10 19.83
C PHE A 208 -12.97 -16.47 20.04
N ARG A 209 -11.96 -16.84 19.25
CA ARG A 209 -10.79 -15.97 19.12
C ARG A 209 -10.80 -15.29 17.75
N PRO A 210 -11.80 -14.43 17.43
CA PRO A 210 -11.59 -13.44 16.40
C PRO A 210 -10.42 -12.58 16.88
N ARG A 211 -9.62 -12.06 15.95
CA ARG A 211 -8.55 -11.14 16.36
C ARG A 211 -9.20 -9.93 17.05
N PRO A 212 -8.52 -9.32 18.04
CA PRO A 212 -9.11 -8.25 18.83
C PRO A 212 -9.54 -7.08 17.93
N PHE A 213 -10.51 -6.30 18.40
CA PHE A 213 -10.90 -5.08 17.71
C PHE A 213 -9.67 -4.20 17.41
N GLY A 214 -9.61 -3.67 16.19
CA GLY A 214 -8.51 -2.85 15.70
C GLY A 214 -7.28 -3.64 15.25
N SER A 215 -7.32 -4.97 15.26
CA SER A 215 -6.19 -5.80 14.81
C SER A 215 -6.10 -5.93 13.29
N LEU A 216 -4.89 -6.23 12.83
CA LEU A 216 -4.62 -6.56 11.43
C LEU A 216 -5.32 -7.86 11.02
N PHE A 217 -6.08 -7.80 9.92
CA PHE A 217 -6.63 -8.94 9.20
C PHE A 217 -6.01 -9.02 7.80
N THR A 218 -5.32 -10.10 7.49
CA THR A 218 -4.71 -10.36 6.18
C THR A 218 -5.59 -11.31 5.37
N PHE A 219 -5.91 -10.99 4.12
CA PHE A 219 -6.59 -11.93 3.21
C PHE A 219 -5.59 -12.98 2.73
N THR A 220 -5.44 -14.02 3.55
CA THR A 220 -4.47 -15.12 3.41
C THR A 220 -5.15 -16.41 3.84
N GLU A 221 -4.64 -17.58 3.43
CA GLU A 221 -5.27 -18.84 3.82
C GLU A 221 -5.32 -19.01 5.34
N THR A 222 -4.30 -18.54 6.07
CA THR A 222 -4.26 -18.60 7.53
C THR A 222 -5.43 -17.86 8.17
N ASN A 223 -5.61 -16.59 7.82
CA ASN A 223 -6.62 -15.75 8.46
C ASN A 223 -8.04 -16.08 7.98
N LEU A 224 -8.22 -16.37 6.68
CA LEU A 224 -9.51 -16.82 6.17
C LEU A 224 -9.88 -18.20 6.75
N GLY A 225 -8.92 -19.12 6.79
CA GLY A 225 -9.08 -20.43 7.42
C GLY A 225 -9.45 -20.35 8.89
N SER A 226 -8.88 -19.40 9.65
CA SER A 226 -9.20 -19.15 11.07
C SER A 226 -10.65 -18.70 11.32
N ILE A 227 -11.32 -18.17 10.29
CA ILE A 227 -12.75 -17.83 10.35
C ILE A 227 -13.61 -18.84 9.56
N GLY A 228 -13.00 -19.92 9.06
CA GLY A 228 -13.66 -20.99 8.32
C GLY A 228 -13.99 -20.64 6.87
N VAL A 229 -13.37 -19.61 6.31
CA VAL A 229 -13.58 -19.14 4.95
C VAL A 229 -12.54 -19.74 4.01
N ASP A 230 -12.98 -20.30 2.89
CA ASP A 230 -12.07 -20.86 1.88
C ASP A 230 -11.39 -19.76 1.06
N TYR A 231 -10.06 -19.71 1.15
CA TYR A 231 -9.22 -18.74 0.43
C TYR A 231 -9.46 -18.79 -1.09
N GLN A 232 -9.55 -19.99 -1.64
CA GLN A 232 -9.70 -20.23 -3.08
C GLN A 232 -11.02 -19.68 -3.65
N SER A 233 -11.99 -19.42 -2.78
CA SER A 233 -13.32 -18.92 -3.17
C SER A 233 -13.52 -17.43 -2.89
N MET A 234 -12.57 -16.76 -2.24
CA MET A 234 -12.69 -15.36 -1.84
C MET A 234 -12.50 -14.43 -3.04
N PRO A 235 -13.48 -13.60 -3.43
CA PRO A 235 -13.29 -12.66 -4.52
C PRO A 235 -12.16 -11.65 -4.25
N ILE A 236 -11.30 -11.43 -5.25
CA ILE A 236 -10.21 -10.44 -5.16
C ILE A 236 -10.80 -9.03 -4.95
N SER A 237 -11.82 -8.69 -5.73
CA SER A 237 -12.57 -7.43 -5.64
C SER A 237 -13.13 -7.20 -4.23
N ARG A 238 -13.53 -8.26 -3.51
CA ARG A 238 -14.04 -8.17 -2.12
C ARG A 238 -12.92 -7.92 -1.12
N ALA A 239 -11.78 -8.59 -1.28
CA ALA A 239 -10.61 -8.38 -0.44
C ALA A 239 -10.09 -6.93 -0.57
N VAL A 240 -9.96 -6.43 -1.81
CA VAL A 240 -9.53 -5.05 -2.08
C VAL A 240 -10.56 -4.03 -1.58
N ALA A 241 -11.86 -4.27 -1.77
CA ALA A 241 -12.91 -3.40 -1.25
C ALA A 241 -12.89 -3.32 0.30
N ALA A 242 -12.62 -4.43 0.99
CA ALA A 242 -12.46 -4.44 2.45
C ALA A 242 -11.23 -3.64 2.90
N SER A 243 -10.12 -3.84 2.21
CA SER A 243 -8.86 -3.10 2.42
C SER A 243 -9.01 -1.60 2.22
N ALA A 244 -9.91 -1.19 1.31
CA ALA A 244 -10.20 0.21 0.97
C ALA A 244 -11.50 0.76 1.60
N ALA A 245 -12.10 0.06 2.58
CA ALA A 245 -13.34 0.45 3.23
C ALA A 245 -13.10 1.57 4.27
N PHE A 246 -12.68 2.75 3.78
CA PHE A 246 -12.28 3.88 4.62
C PHE A 246 -13.46 4.36 5.48
N PRO A 247 -13.31 4.39 6.82
CA PRO A 247 -14.44 4.68 7.71
C PRO A 247 -15.09 6.05 7.45
N GLY A 248 -16.41 6.07 7.52
CA GLY A 248 -17.26 7.24 7.25
C GLY A 248 -17.47 7.53 5.76
N MET A 249 -16.53 7.18 4.87
CA MET A 249 -16.76 7.19 3.43
C MET A 249 -17.45 5.89 2.96
N MET A 250 -17.00 4.76 3.48
CA MET A 250 -17.46 3.42 3.14
C MET A 250 -18.03 2.70 4.36
N SER A 251 -18.89 1.71 4.11
CA SER A 251 -19.39 0.78 5.13
C SER A 251 -18.40 -0.36 5.34
N SER A 252 -18.39 -0.97 6.53
CA SER A 252 -17.57 -2.16 6.78
C SER A 252 -17.94 -3.30 5.81
N VAL A 253 -16.95 -4.02 5.29
CA VAL A 253 -17.20 -5.25 4.56
C VAL A 253 -17.49 -6.38 5.55
N VAL A 254 -18.59 -7.08 5.32
CA VAL A 254 -19.04 -8.17 6.19
C VAL A 254 -18.60 -9.51 5.61
N LEU A 255 -17.86 -10.31 6.37
CA LEU A 255 -17.55 -11.71 6.04
C LEU A 255 -18.34 -12.66 6.94
N ASN A 256 -18.81 -13.76 6.37
CA ASN A 256 -19.37 -14.85 7.15
C ASN A 256 -18.24 -15.56 7.91
N ARG A 257 -18.54 -16.01 9.11
CA ARG A 257 -17.71 -16.95 9.86
C ARG A 257 -18.37 -18.33 9.85
N PHE A 258 -17.58 -19.35 9.54
CA PHE A 258 -18.03 -20.74 9.46
C PHE A 258 -17.37 -21.65 10.50
N GLN A 259 -16.34 -21.19 11.22
CA GLN A 259 -15.75 -21.95 12.32
C GLN A 259 -16.65 -21.95 13.56
N ARG A 260 -16.70 -23.11 14.22
CA ARG A 260 -17.48 -23.36 15.43
C ARG A 260 -16.54 -23.41 16.66
N GLY A 261 -16.84 -22.66 17.71
CA GLY A 261 -16.07 -22.72 18.97
C GLY A 261 -16.35 -24.01 19.76
N THR A 262 -15.44 -24.42 20.65
CA THR A 262 -15.63 -25.62 21.50
C THR A 262 -16.83 -25.49 22.46
N ASP A 263 -17.20 -24.25 22.79
CA ASP A 263 -18.29 -23.94 23.73
C ASP A 263 -19.62 -23.60 23.02
N GLU A 264 -19.72 -23.74 21.68
CA GLU A 264 -20.95 -23.44 20.94
C GLU A 264 -21.95 -24.60 20.98
N THR A 265 -22.82 -24.58 22.00
CA THR A 265 -24.05 -25.39 22.05
C THR A 265 -25.11 -24.93 21.04
N GLU A 266 -24.98 -23.74 20.46
CA GLU A 266 -25.90 -23.21 19.44
C GLU A 266 -25.40 -23.52 18.03
N ALA A 267 -25.71 -24.73 17.54
CA ALA A 267 -25.62 -25.03 16.13
C ALA A 267 -26.61 -24.14 15.36
N GLY A 268 -26.14 -23.21 14.53
CA GLY A 268 -26.97 -22.59 13.48
C GLY A 268 -27.13 -21.08 13.47
N ILE A 269 -26.46 -20.30 14.34
CA ILE A 269 -26.45 -18.83 14.22
C ILE A 269 -25.20 -18.39 13.45
N PRO A 270 -25.32 -17.89 12.20
CA PRO A 270 -24.18 -17.34 11.48
C PRO A 270 -23.62 -16.12 12.22
N LYS A 271 -22.31 -16.09 12.47
CA LYS A 271 -21.61 -14.91 12.99
C LYS A 271 -20.86 -14.20 11.88
N TYR A 272 -20.61 -12.90 12.09
CA TYR A 272 -20.03 -12.03 11.08
C TYR A 272 -18.74 -11.39 11.59
N VAL A 273 -17.81 -11.17 10.66
CA VAL A 273 -16.63 -10.33 10.87
C VAL A 273 -16.77 -9.10 9.97
N HIS A 274 -16.78 -7.94 10.61
CA HIS A 274 -16.75 -6.62 10.00
C HIS A 274 -15.30 -6.18 9.81
N LEU A 275 -14.94 -5.86 8.57
CA LEU A 275 -13.64 -5.36 8.17
C LEU A 275 -13.76 -3.92 7.67
N ILE A 276 -12.81 -3.08 8.07
CA ILE A 276 -12.63 -1.72 7.56
C ILE A 276 -11.24 -1.59 6.94
N ASP A 277 -10.96 -0.42 6.37
CA ASP A 277 -9.68 -0.10 5.74
C ASP A 277 -8.46 -0.55 6.55
N GLY A 278 -7.49 -1.13 5.86
CA GLY A 278 -6.27 -1.65 6.48
C GLY A 278 -5.44 -0.56 7.17
N GLY A 279 -5.54 0.69 6.70
CA GLY A 279 -4.82 1.82 7.27
C GLY A 279 -5.10 2.04 8.76
N ALA A 280 -6.30 1.70 9.24
CA ALA A 280 -6.64 1.85 10.65
C ALA A 280 -5.73 1.03 11.59
N SER A 281 -5.18 -0.10 11.13
CA SER A 281 -4.18 -0.89 11.86
C SER A 281 -2.76 -0.67 11.33
N ASP A 282 -2.60 -0.71 10.01
CA ASP A 282 -1.31 -0.59 9.32
C ASP A 282 -1.49 0.05 7.94
N ASN A 283 -1.07 1.32 7.81
CA ASN A 283 -1.14 2.02 6.52
C ASN A 283 -0.03 1.63 5.55
N LEU A 284 1.07 1.03 6.01
CA LEU A 284 2.25 0.76 5.17
C LEU A 284 2.30 -0.69 4.67
N GLY A 285 1.54 -1.59 5.29
CA GLY A 285 1.59 -3.02 5.03
C GLY A 285 2.79 -3.71 5.73
N LEU A 286 3.50 -3.01 6.60
CA LEU A 286 4.70 -3.48 7.29
C LEU A 286 4.40 -4.44 8.45
N LEU A 287 3.22 -4.39 9.07
CA LEU A 287 2.84 -5.32 10.14
C LEU A 287 2.70 -6.77 9.63
N ALA A 288 2.22 -6.96 8.39
CA ALA A 288 2.19 -8.28 7.76
C ALA A 288 3.62 -8.82 7.54
N VAL A 289 4.56 -7.97 7.12
CA VAL A 289 5.99 -8.33 6.97
C VAL A 289 6.61 -8.63 8.33
N LYS A 290 6.37 -7.78 9.33
CA LYS A 290 6.81 -8.00 10.72
C LYS A 290 6.32 -9.36 11.23
N ARG A 291 5.05 -9.68 11.03
CA ARG A 291 4.50 -10.99 11.36
C ARG A 291 5.24 -12.13 10.65
N ALA A 292 5.44 -12.04 9.34
CA ALA A 292 6.15 -13.07 8.56
C ALA A 292 7.58 -13.32 9.06
N LEU A 293 8.28 -12.27 9.51
CA LEU A 293 9.64 -12.38 10.05
C LEU A 293 9.68 -12.97 11.46
N ILE A 294 8.57 -12.92 12.21
CA ILE A 294 8.49 -13.34 13.62
C ILE A 294 7.84 -14.72 13.79
N GLU A 295 6.84 -15.04 12.97
CA GLU A 295 6.17 -16.33 13.05
C GLU A 295 7.09 -17.50 12.66
N ASP A 296 6.60 -18.73 12.88
CA ASP A 296 7.32 -19.96 12.55
C ASP A 296 8.75 -19.99 13.12
N SER A 297 8.91 -19.51 14.37
CA SER A 297 10.21 -19.40 15.05
C SER A 297 11.25 -18.59 14.27
N HIS A 298 10.83 -17.53 13.58
CA HIS A 298 11.71 -16.65 12.81
C HIS A 298 12.42 -17.39 11.67
N ARG A 299 11.74 -18.37 11.06
CA ARG A 299 12.29 -19.22 10.00
C ARG A 299 12.92 -18.40 8.87
N ILE A 300 12.28 -17.31 8.44
CA ILE A 300 12.82 -16.45 7.37
C ILE A 300 14.16 -15.83 7.81
N LEU A 301 14.25 -15.30 9.03
CA LEU A 301 15.48 -14.71 9.55
C LEU A 301 16.60 -15.73 9.77
N THR A 302 16.26 -16.99 10.06
CA THR A 302 17.25 -18.06 10.29
C THR A 302 17.70 -18.74 8.99
N GLN A 303 16.80 -18.97 8.04
CA GLN A 303 17.08 -19.69 6.79
C GLN A 303 17.62 -18.81 5.67
N CYS A 304 17.17 -17.56 5.55
CA CYS A 304 17.70 -16.65 4.54
C CYS A 304 19.06 -16.10 4.96
N ASP A 305 19.91 -15.86 3.97
CA ASP A 305 21.19 -15.18 4.15
C ASP A 305 20.98 -13.66 4.26
N GLN A 306 19.92 -13.14 3.63
CA GLN A 306 19.55 -11.72 3.67
C GLN A 306 18.03 -11.52 3.48
N VAL A 307 17.51 -10.43 4.03
CA VAL A 307 16.11 -10.01 3.94
C VAL A 307 16.06 -8.58 3.41
N ILE A 308 15.33 -8.34 2.34
CA ILE A 308 15.11 -7.03 1.76
C ILE A 308 13.65 -6.67 1.95
N VAL A 309 13.39 -5.47 2.45
CA VAL A 309 12.04 -4.92 2.58
C VAL A 309 11.99 -3.55 1.89
N LEU A 310 11.26 -3.47 0.78
CA LEU A 310 11.00 -2.25 0.02
C LEU A 310 9.60 -1.75 0.34
N THR A 311 9.46 -0.63 1.05
CA THR A 311 8.15 0.01 1.26
C THR A 311 7.96 1.15 0.27
N VAL A 312 6.82 1.11 -0.44
CA VAL A 312 6.33 2.19 -1.31
C VAL A 312 5.25 2.94 -0.55
N ASP A 313 5.59 4.16 -0.17
CA ASP A 313 4.78 4.99 0.71
C ASP A 313 4.27 6.25 0.00
N ALA A 314 2.99 6.21 -0.34
CA ALA A 314 2.26 7.31 -0.97
C ALA A 314 1.60 8.24 0.05
N PHE A 315 2.16 8.37 1.26
CA PHE A 315 1.64 9.23 2.30
C PHE A 315 1.78 10.72 1.91
N GLY A 316 0.65 11.43 1.91
CA GLY A 316 0.56 12.84 1.52
C GLY A 316 0.72 13.81 2.70
N ILE A 317 0.37 15.08 2.48
CA ILE A 317 0.38 16.08 3.55
C ILE A 317 -0.65 15.75 4.64
N GLN A 318 -0.28 15.98 5.89
CA GLN A 318 -1.15 15.82 7.06
C GLN A 318 -1.89 17.12 7.37
N GLY A 319 -3.04 17.01 8.02
CA GLY A 319 -3.77 18.15 8.57
C GLY A 319 -4.59 18.88 7.51
N ASN A 320 -5.84 18.43 7.30
CA ASN A 320 -6.80 19.21 6.53
C ASN A 320 -7.16 20.54 7.21
N HIS A 321 -6.86 20.66 8.50
CA HIS A 321 -7.04 21.87 9.27
C HIS A 321 -5.77 22.75 9.25
N ARG A 322 -5.78 23.85 8.48
CA ARG A 322 -4.73 24.88 8.42
C ARG A 322 -4.85 25.90 9.55
N ASP A 323 -3.71 26.44 9.98
CA ASP A 323 -3.60 27.47 11.02
C ASP A 323 -3.97 28.89 10.54
N ASP A 324 -4.17 29.07 9.23
CA ASP A 324 -4.50 30.34 8.59
C ASP A 324 -6.02 30.65 8.54
N THR A 325 -6.88 29.72 8.97
CA THR A 325 -8.33 29.93 8.98
C THR A 325 -9.03 29.30 10.20
N PRO A 326 -9.94 30.02 10.88
CA PRO A 326 -10.77 29.46 11.94
C PRO A 326 -11.98 28.65 11.41
N TYR A 327 -12.29 28.70 10.11
CA TYR A 327 -13.47 28.06 9.51
C TYR A 327 -13.07 27.00 8.49
N MET A 328 -13.21 25.72 8.85
CA MET A 328 -12.87 24.59 7.97
C MET A 328 -13.92 23.47 8.00
N ARG A 329 -15.19 23.86 8.14
CA ARG A 329 -16.31 22.93 8.01
C ARG A 329 -16.45 22.47 6.57
N SER A 330 -16.69 21.18 6.38
CA SER A 330 -17.07 20.67 5.07
C SER A 330 -18.45 21.19 4.62
N PRO A 331 -18.75 21.19 3.31
CA PRO A 331 -20.05 21.63 2.78
C PRO A 331 -21.26 20.86 3.34
N LEU A 332 -21.05 19.63 3.82
CA LEU A 332 -22.06 18.78 4.46
C LEU A 332 -21.92 18.74 5.99
N GLY A 333 -21.18 19.68 6.59
CA GLY A 333 -20.83 19.69 8.00
C GLY A 333 -22.01 19.79 8.98
N LEU A 334 -23.22 20.07 8.50
CA LEU A 334 -24.45 19.95 9.30
C LEU A 334 -24.80 18.49 9.62
N VAL A 335 -24.43 17.56 8.74
CA VAL A 335 -24.73 16.12 8.88
C VAL A 335 -23.48 15.36 9.30
N ILE A 336 -22.37 15.52 8.57
CA ILE A 336 -21.07 14.92 8.88
C ILE A 336 -19.98 15.89 8.44
N ASP A 337 -19.06 16.25 9.35
CA ASP A 337 -17.90 17.03 8.97
C ASP A 337 -16.76 16.14 8.45
N THR A 338 -16.65 16.03 7.12
CA THR A 338 -15.64 15.17 6.48
C THR A 338 -14.22 15.65 6.72
N ASN A 339 -14.00 16.97 6.89
CA ASN A 339 -12.65 17.51 7.11
C ASN A 339 -12.11 17.09 8.48
N THR A 340 -12.97 17.15 9.50
CA THR A 340 -12.65 16.69 10.86
C THR A 340 -12.45 15.18 10.90
N LEU A 341 -13.33 14.42 10.24
CA LEU A 341 -13.20 12.97 10.16
C LEU A 341 -11.87 12.55 9.52
N LEU A 342 -11.53 13.11 8.36
CA LEU A 342 -10.27 12.82 7.67
C LEU A 342 -9.07 13.22 8.53
N THR A 343 -9.12 14.36 9.21
CA THR A 343 -8.03 14.80 10.11
C THR A 343 -7.81 13.84 11.28
N ALA A 344 -8.90 13.33 11.88
CA ALA A 344 -8.80 12.36 12.96
C ALA A 344 -8.15 11.05 12.49
N PHE A 345 -8.54 10.55 11.30
CA PHE A 345 -7.92 9.37 10.70
C PHE A 345 -6.46 9.62 10.33
N ASP A 346 -6.15 10.72 9.65
CA ASP A 346 -4.76 11.07 9.27
C ASP A 346 -3.85 11.16 10.49
N SER A 347 -4.35 11.68 11.62
CA SER A 347 -3.59 11.76 12.87
C SER A 347 -3.25 10.38 13.44
N LEU A 348 -4.20 9.44 13.40
CA LEU A 348 -3.96 8.05 13.83
C LEU A 348 -3.02 7.32 12.87
N LEU A 349 -3.22 7.49 11.56
CA LEU A 349 -2.38 6.94 10.50
C LEU A 349 -0.93 7.42 10.64
N ALA A 350 -0.73 8.71 10.94
CA ALA A 350 0.57 9.32 11.17
C ALA A 350 1.35 8.60 12.28
N VAL A 351 0.72 8.39 13.43
CA VAL A 351 1.36 7.73 14.59
C VAL A 351 1.71 6.28 14.28
N SER A 352 0.78 5.53 13.69
CA SER A 352 1.02 4.13 13.29
C SER A 352 2.16 4.02 12.28
N ARG A 353 2.12 4.87 11.24
CA ARG A 353 3.15 4.96 10.19
C ARG A 353 4.54 5.23 10.79
N THR A 354 4.66 6.25 11.63
CA THR A 354 5.96 6.62 12.24
C THR A 354 6.52 5.50 13.09
N ARG A 355 5.68 4.82 13.88
CA ARG A 355 6.11 3.66 14.68
C ARG A 355 6.63 2.51 13.81
N ALA A 356 5.89 2.14 12.76
CA ALA A 356 6.30 1.05 11.87
C ALA A 356 7.60 1.37 11.12
N LEU A 357 7.74 2.59 10.58
CA LEU A 357 8.98 3.01 9.93
C LEU A 357 10.17 3.02 10.90
N ALA A 358 9.97 3.46 12.14
CA ALA A 358 11.03 3.48 13.15
C ALA A 358 11.52 2.07 13.49
N GLU A 359 10.63 1.10 13.65
CA GLU A 359 10.99 -0.30 13.92
C GLU A 359 11.80 -0.93 12.77
N PHE A 360 11.39 -0.72 11.52
CA PHE A 360 12.10 -1.25 10.35
C PHE A 360 13.43 -0.54 10.08
N ARG A 361 13.48 0.80 10.18
CA ARG A 361 14.73 1.58 10.03
C ARG A 361 15.73 1.22 11.13
N SER A 362 15.29 1.15 12.38
CA SER A 362 16.19 0.77 13.49
C SER A 362 16.57 -0.71 13.49
N ARG A 363 15.92 -1.54 12.67
CA ARG A 363 16.05 -3.01 12.63
C ARG A 363 15.81 -3.65 14.00
N ILE A 364 14.91 -3.05 14.77
CA ILE A 364 14.61 -3.44 16.14
C ILE A 364 13.11 -3.47 16.31
N PHE A 365 12.58 -4.67 16.49
CA PHE A 365 11.19 -4.88 16.78
C PHE A 365 10.97 -4.82 18.29
N VAL A 366 10.06 -3.93 18.69
CA VAL A 366 9.71 -3.76 20.10
C VAL A 366 8.79 -4.91 20.51
N PRO A 367 9.11 -5.64 21.58
CA PRO A 367 8.22 -6.66 22.10
C PRO A 367 6.89 -6.01 22.55
N PRO A 368 5.75 -6.65 22.26
CA PRO A 368 4.45 -6.14 22.67
C PRO A 368 4.38 -6.05 24.21
N ALA A 369 3.64 -5.06 24.72
CA ALA A 369 3.55 -4.80 26.15
C ALA A 369 2.83 -5.93 26.91
N ASP A 370 1.83 -6.53 26.27
CA ASP A 370 1.02 -7.62 26.79
C ASP A 370 0.48 -8.49 25.64
N SER A 371 -0.25 -9.55 26.00
CA SER A 371 -0.85 -10.49 25.05
C SER A 371 -1.94 -9.88 24.17
N GLU A 372 -2.66 -8.86 24.66
CA GLU A 372 -3.72 -8.20 23.90
C GLU A 372 -3.11 -7.33 22.80
N GLN A 373 -2.10 -6.52 23.14
CA GLN A 373 -1.35 -5.73 22.18
C GLN A 373 -0.64 -6.62 21.15
N CYS A 374 -0.09 -7.77 21.58
CA CYS A 374 0.49 -8.76 20.68
C CYS A 374 -0.52 -9.24 19.63
N ARG A 375 -1.74 -9.59 20.06
CA ARG A 375 -2.82 -9.99 19.14
C ARG A 375 -3.29 -8.82 18.25
N LYS A 376 -3.29 -7.59 18.75
CA LYS A 376 -3.61 -6.38 17.95
C LYS A 376 -2.60 -6.15 16.83
N ASP A 377 -1.31 -6.35 17.12
CA ASP A 377 -0.24 -6.29 16.12
C ASP A 377 -0.33 -7.44 15.08
N GLY A 378 -1.31 -8.33 15.22
CA GLY A 378 -1.63 -9.39 14.27
C GLY A 378 -0.76 -10.64 14.39
N LEU A 379 0.07 -10.73 15.43
CA LEU A 379 0.96 -11.86 15.71
C LEU A 379 0.15 -13.11 16.13
N PRO A 380 0.64 -14.33 15.81
CA PRO A 380 -0.05 -15.56 16.14
C PRO A 380 -0.07 -15.86 17.65
N ASP A 381 -1.10 -16.58 18.10
CA ASP A 381 -1.37 -16.83 19.53
C ASP A 381 -0.24 -17.57 20.25
N ASN A 382 0.51 -18.43 19.54
CA ASN A 382 1.68 -19.12 20.10
C ASN A 382 2.81 -18.15 20.52
N ILE A 383 2.85 -16.95 19.94
CA ILE A 383 3.74 -15.85 20.33
C ILE A 383 3.13 -15.03 21.48
N CYS A 384 1.80 -14.86 21.46
CA CYS A 384 1.10 -13.96 22.37
C CYS A 384 0.69 -14.59 23.72
N ALA A 385 0.60 -15.92 23.84
CA ALA A 385 0.11 -16.60 25.04
C ALA A 385 1.11 -16.61 26.22
N GLY A 386 1.13 -15.53 27.01
CA GLY A 386 1.74 -15.49 28.35
C GLY A 386 3.11 -14.83 28.46
N GLY A 387 3.52 -14.05 27.46
CA GLY A 387 4.71 -13.21 27.50
C GLY A 387 5.90 -13.79 26.73
N VAL A 388 5.97 -13.47 25.44
CA VAL A 388 7.24 -13.41 24.70
C VAL A 388 8.03 -14.73 24.69
N ARG A 389 7.47 -15.77 24.06
CA ARG A 389 8.25 -16.98 23.69
C ARG A 389 9.25 -16.71 22.56
N ALA A 390 9.06 -15.62 21.82
CA ALA A 390 9.97 -15.19 20.78
C ALA A 390 11.24 -14.59 21.41
N ASN A 391 12.42 -15.09 21.01
CA ASN A 391 13.69 -14.60 21.52
C ASN A 391 14.04 -13.24 20.89
N TRP A 392 13.46 -12.14 21.37
CA TRP A 392 13.63 -10.82 20.74
C TRP A 392 15.08 -10.34 20.65
N ASP A 393 15.95 -10.76 21.57
CA ASP A 393 17.37 -10.42 21.47
C ASP A 393 18.01 -11.10 20.24
N GLU A 394 17.67 -12.36 19.99
CA GLU A 394 18.08 -13.08 18.77
C GLU A 394 17.44 -12.48 17.52
N ILE A 395 16.13 -12.20 17.53
CA ILE A 395 15.43 -11.55 16.41
C ILE A 395 16.12 -10.24 16.04
N ASN A 396 16.31 -9.35 17.02
CA ASN A 396 16.89 -8.03 16.79
C ASN A 396 18.36 -8.12 16.38
N THR A 397 19.08 -9.16 16.83
CA THR A 397 20.43 -9.45 16.33
C THR A 397 20.39 -9.86 14.86
N LEU A 398 19.50 -10.77 14.48
CA LEU A 398 19.34 -11.23 13.11
C LEU A 398 18.85 -10.11 12.19
N LEU A 399 17.91 -9.28 12.64
CA LEU A 399 17.43 -8.11 11.88
C LEU A 399 18.57 -7.15 11.58
N LYS A 400 19.38 -6.79 12.59
CA LYS A 400 20.55 -5.93 12.37
C LYS A 400 21.54 -6.52 11.37
N GLN A 401 21.71 -7.85 11.40
CA GLN A 401 22.67 -8.56 10.56
C GLN A 401 22.18 -8.89 9.16
N LYS A 402 20.87 -8.88 8.90
CA LYS A 402 20.29 -9.45 7.65
C LYS A 402 19.23 -8.58 6.98
N LEU A 403 18.59 -7.65 7.70
CA LEU A 403 17.51 -6.82 7.14
C LEU A 403 18.09 -5.58 6.46
N PHE A 404 17.79 -5.44 5.17
CA PHE A 404 17.96 -4.21 4.41
C PHE A 404 16.60 -3.56 4.14
N PHE A 405 16.40 -2.33 4.62
CA PHE A 405 15.13 -1.63 4.50
C PHE A 405 15.24 -0.42 3.57
N VAL A 406 14.43 -0.42 2.51
CA VAL A 406 14.33 0.67 1.53
C VAL A 406 12.96 1.33 1.66
N HIS A 407 12.94 2.64 1.84
CA HIS A 407 11.73 3.43 1.97
C HIS A 407 11.62 4.44 0.84
N LEU A 408 10.77 4.13 -0.14
CA LEU A 408 10.42 5.05 -1.22
C LEU A 408 9.18 5.84 -0.81
N SER A 409 9.33 7.15 -0.69
CA SER A 409 8.22 8.07 -0.40
C SER A 409 8.33 9.33 -1.23
N PHE A 410 7.30 10.17 -1.20
CA PHE A 410 7.37 11.50 -1.82
C PHE A 410 8.41 12.44 -1.18
N ASP A 411 8.96 12.05 -0.03
CA ASP A 411 10.06 12.73 0.67
C ASP A 411 11.45 12.15 0.37
N SER A 412 11.55 11.15 -0.51
CA SER A 412 12.84 10.55 -0.82
C SER A 412 13.81 11.57 -1.44
N GLU A 413 15.00 11.67 -0.85
CA GLU A 413 16.03 12.64 -1.24
C GLU A 413 16.94 12.11 -2.35
N GLU A 414 17.04 10.78 -2.50
CA GLU A 414 17.82 10.11 -3.54
C GLU A 414 17.08 10.04 -4.87
N ILE A 415 16.92 11.19 -5.49
CA ILE A 415 16.35 11.34 -6.83
C ILE A 415 17.44 11.78 -7.79
N ALA A 416 17.22 11.57 -9.10
CA ALA A 416 18.07 12.11 -10.14
C ALA A 416 18.38 13.60 -9.88
N GLY A 417 19.66 13.89 -9.66
CA GLY A 417 20.22 15.22 -9.80
C GLY A 417 20.91 15.35 -11.16
N PRO A 418 21.13 16.57 -11.66
CA PRO A 418 21.96 16.77 -12.84
C PRO A 418 23.33 16.13 -12.59
N PRO A 419 24.00 15.55 -13.62
CA PRO A 419 25.40 15.20 -13.46
C PRO A 419 26.18 16.45 -13.00
N PRO A 420 27.35 16.27 -12.35
CA PRO A 420 28.30 17.38 -12.26
C PRO A 420 28.46 17.97 -13.67
N PRO A 421 28.42 19.30 -13.84
CA PRO A 421 28.35 19.90 -15.16
C PRO A 421 29.55 19.45 -15.99
N ILE A 422 29.30 18.57 -16.96
CA ILE A 422 30.30 18.17 -17.95
C ILE A 422 30.21 19.22 -19.05
N TYR A 423 31.15 20.14 -19.05
CA TYR A 423 31.24 21.19 -20.07
C TYR A 423 31.93 20.60 -21.31
N PHE A 424 31.22 20.55 -22.44
CA PHE A 424 31.85 20.23 -23.72
C PHE A 424 32.40 21.52 -24.32
N CYS A 425 33.67 21.80 -24.07
CA CYS A 425 34.33 22.99 -24.58
C CYS A 425 35.17 22.67 -25.82
N GLU A 426 34.99 23.45 -26.89
CA GLU A 426 35.78 23.34 -28.12
C GLU A 426 37.28 23.56 -27.87
N SER A 427 37.65 24.41 -26.91
CA SER A 427 39.04 24.53 -26.46
C SER A 427 39.17 25.00 -25.01
N ILE A 428 40.25 24.57 -24.36
CA ILE A 428 40.70 25.07 -23.05
C ILE A 428 42.10 25.63 -23.27
N ASP A 429 42.29 26.92 -23.01
CA ASP A 429 43.60 27.56 -23.15
C ASP A 429 44.56 27.17 -22.02
N LYS A 430 45.83 27.54 -22.16
CA LYS A 430 46.88 27.24 -21.16
C LYS A 430 46.68 27.96 -19.81
N ASN A 431 45.75 28.91 -19.74
CA ASN A 431 45.39 29.66 -18.54
C ASN A 431 44.10 29.12 -17.89
N GLY A 432 43.52 28.04 -18.43
CA GLY A 432 42.28 27.44 -17.93
C GLY A 432 41.00 28.16 -18.39
N GLN A 433 41.09 29.05 -19.38
CA GLN A 433 39.95 29.74 -19.96
C GLN A 433 39.35 28.90 -21.09
N SER A 434 38.06 28.59 -20.96
CA SER A 434 37.33 27.71 -21.86
C SER A 434 36.49 28.50 -22.87
N SER A 435 36.56 28.13 -24.15
CA SER A 435 35.77 28.75 -25.23
C SER A 435 34.95 27.70 -25.99
N GLY A 436 33.77 28.11 -26.48
CA GLY A 436 32.85 27.21 -27.19
C GLY A 436 32.30 26.09 -26.29
N CYS A 437 31.93 26.40 -25.04
CA CYS A 437 31.38 25.40 -24.12
C CYS A 437 29.88 25.24 -24.33
N ASP A 438 29.46 24.02 -24.68
CA ASP A 438 28.06 23.61 -24.58
C ASP A 438 27.74 23.28 -23.12
N TYR A 439 26.77 24.02 -22.58
CA TYR A 439 26.23 23.80 -21.26
C TYR A 439 25.15 22.72 -21.31
N PRO A 440 24.98 21.91 -20.25
CA PRO A 440 23.80 21.06 -20.15
C PRO A 440 22.54 21.93 -20.32
N PRO A 441 21.50 21.43 -21.01
CA PRO A 441 20.29 22.19 -21.27
C PRO A 441 19.48 22.55 -20.00
N ILE A 442 19.83 21.95 -18.86
CA ILE A 442 19.12 22.07 -17.58
C ILE A 442 20.09 22.62 -16.52
N ASP A 443 19.78 23.80 -15.98
CA ASP A 443 20.51 24.38 -14.85
C ASP A 443 20.17 23.66 -13.53
N TRP A 444 21.17 23.52 -12.65
CA TRP A 444 21.03 22.90 -11.33
C TRP A 444 19.99 23.60 -10.45
N THR A 445 19.91 24.93 -10.52
CA THR A 445 18.96 25.72 -9.71
C THR A 445 17.53 25.43 -10.14
N THR A 446 17.28 25.45 -11.45
CA THR A 446 15.96 25.17 -12.02
C THR A 446 15.54 23.73 -11.73
N HIS A 447 16.42 22.74 -11.91
CA HIS A 447 16.14 21.34 -11.56
C HIS A 447 15.76 21.18 -10.09
N HIS A 448 16.55 21.74 -9.17
CA HIS A 448 16.28 21.65 -7.74
C HIS A 448 14.95 22.31 -7.34
N ASN A 449 14.64 23.46 -7.93
CA ASN A 449 13.37 24.14 -7.68
C ASN A 449 12.18 23.34 -8.21
N GLU A 450 12.29 22.75 -9.40
CA GLU A 450 11.22 21.96 -10.01
C GLU A 450 11.00 20.62 -9.30
N VAL A 451 12.07 19.96 -8.86
CA VAL A 451 12.00 18.80 -7.97
C VAL A 451 11.20 19.11 -6.70
N LYS A 452 11.53 20.22 -6.02
CA LYS A 452 10.83 20.64 -4.79
C LYS A 452 9.38 20.98 -5.08
N ALA A 453 9.10 21.61 -6.22
CA ALA A 453 7.74 21.90 -6.65
C ALA A 453 6.96 20.60 -6.91
N LEU A 454 7.56 19.63 -7.59
CA LEU A 454 6.98 18.30 -7.85
C LEU A 454 6.65 17.58 -6.55
N GLN A 455 7.60 17.47 -5.62
CA GLN A 455 7.37 16.84 -4.30
C GLN A 455 6.22 17.51 -3.54
N ARG A 456 6.11 18.84 -3.58
CA ARG A 456 4.99 19.57 -2.97
C ARG A 456 3.66 19.21 -3.64
N ARG A 457 3.60 19.12 -4.97
CA ARG A 457 2.39 18.73 -5.70
C ARG A 457 1.96 17.31 -5.35
N LEU A 458 2.89 16.35 -5.35
CA LEU A 458 2.63 14.95 -4.98
C LEU A 458 1.98 14.82 -3.61
N LYS A 459 2.48 15.57 -2.62
CA LYS A 459 1.93 15.58 -1.26
C LYS A 459 0.52 16.16 -1.18
N LEU A 460 0.15 17.05 -2.10
CA LEU A 460 -1.17 17.68 -2.16
C LEU A 460 -2.20 16.83 -2.91
N ILE A 461 -1.77 15.78 -3.62
CA ILE A 461 -2.69 14.86 -4.31
C ILE A 461 -3.60 14.22 -3.26
N PRO A 462 -4.93 14.42 -3.33
CA PRO A 462 -5.83 13.94 -2.29
C PRO A 462 -5.99 12.40 -2.33
N THR A 463 -6.39 11.82 -1.21
CA THR A 463 -6.79 10.41 -1.12
C THR A 463 -8.14 10.21 -1.81
N THR A 464 -8.13 9.57 -2.98
CA THR A 464 -9.24 9.58 -3.94
C THR A 464 -9.39 8.25 -4.68
N PHE A 465 -10.58 7.95 -5.24
CA PHE A 465 -10.74 6.87 -6.21
C PHE A 465 -10.89 7.47 -7.61
N GLY A 466 -9.75 7.64 -8.29
CA GLY A 466 -9.55 8.37 -9.54
C GLY A 466 -8.63 9.57 -9.36
N LEU A 467 -7.81 9.88 -10.37
CA LEU A 467 -6.92 11.03 -10.38
C LEU A 467 -6.97 11.78 -11.72
N PRO A 468 -6.79 13.12 -11.72
CA PRO A 468 -6.52 13.88 -12.94
C PRO A 468 -5.25 13.39 -13.63
N GLN A 469 -5.19 13.54 -14.96
CA GLN A 469 -4.02 13.11 -15.75
C GLN A 469 -2.72 13.81 -15.32
N ASP A 470 -2.78 15.09 -14.94
CA ASP A 470 -1.62 15.84 -14.44
C ASP A 470 -1.02 15.19 -13.18
N ASP A 471 -1.85 14.72 -12.25
CA ASP A 471 -1.40 14.06 -11.02
C ASP A 471 -0.76 12.69 -11.33
N VAL A 472 -1.32 11.95 -12.30
CA VAL A 472 -0.74 10.69 -12.79
C VAL A 472 0.62 10.92 -13.45
N ALA A 473 0.74 12.00 -14.24
CA ALA A 473 1.98 12.39 -14.89
C ALA A 473 3.04 12.78 -13.86
N ASP A 474 2.70 13.57 -12.84
CA ASP A 474 3.61 13.94 -11.74
C ASP A 474 4.09 12.69 -10.97
N ILE A 475 3.21 11.74 -10.61
CA ILE A 475 3.59 10.49 -9.94
C ILE A 475 4.54 9.67 -10.82
N THR A 476 4.22 9.58 -12.12
CA THR A 476 5.05 8.85 -13.08
C THR A 476 6.42 9.49 -13.17
N ALA A 477 6.51 10.81 -13.42
CA ALA A 477 7.74 11.58 -13.47
C ALA A 477 8.60 11.36 -12.22
N PHE A 478 8.00 11.47 -11.04
CA PHE A 478 8.70 11.29 -9.78
C PHE A 478 9.24 9.87 -9.60
N THR A 479 8.44 8.85 -9.94
CA THR A 479 8.88 7.45 -9.89
C THR A 479 10.11 7.26 -10.78
N LYS A 480 10.09 7.86 -11.97
CA LYS A 480 11.24 7.80 -12.88
C LYS A 480 12.51 8.38 -12.27
N LEU A 481 12.40 9.56 -11.64
CA LEU A 481 13.52 10.22 -10.98
C LEU A 481 14.08 9.40 -9.80
N LEU A 482 13.25 8.63 -9.09
CA LEU A 482 13.70 7.74 -8.02
C LEU A 482 14.61 6.63 -8.55
N PHE A 483 14.28 6.04 -9.70
CA PHE A 483 14.99 4.89 -10.27
C PHE A 483 16.25 5.25 -11.06
N TRP A 484 16.77 6.46 -10.84
CA TRP A 484 18.04 6.90 -11.41
C TRP A 484 19.22 6.04 -10.94
N PRO A 485 20.21 5.70 -11.81
CA PRO A 485 21.35 4.88 -11.44
C PRO A 485 22.26 5.46 -10.34
N ALA A 486 22.12 6.73 -9.94
CA ALA A 486 22.81 7.28 -8.77
C ALA A 486 22.01 7.18 -7.46
N ASN A 487 20.79 6.63 -7.48
CA ASN A 487 20.07 6.29 -6.25
C ASN A 487 20.82 5.17 -5.52
N ARG A 488 21.45 5.52 -4.39
CA ARG A 488 22.35 4.62 -3.67
C ARG A 488 21.58 3.45 -3.07
N CYS A 489 20.41 3.70 -2.51
CA CYS A 489 19.55 2.69 -1.92
C CYS A 489 19.14 1.61 -2.92
N LEU A 490 18.61 2.03 -4.08
CA LEU A 490 18.09 1.12 -5.11
C LEU A 490 19.23 0.37 -5.80
N MET A 491 20.35 1.02 -6.08
CA MET A 491 21.51 0.34 -6.67
C MET A 491 22.13 -0.67 -5.71
N HIS A 492 22.18 -0.37 -4.41
CA HIS A 492 22.63 -1.34 -3.42
C HIS A 492 21.66 -2.52 -3.30
N MET A 493 20.35 -2.26 -3.30
CA MET A 493 19.32 -3.31 -3.35
C MET A 493 19.52 -4.23 -4.56
N ARG A 494 19.72 -3.66 -5.76
CA ARG A 494 20.03 -4.40 -6.99
C ARG A 494 21.28 -5.26 -6.79
N ASP A 495 22.37 -4.71 -6.25
CA ASP A 495 23.61 -5.44 -6.03
C ASP A 495 23.46 -6.58 -5.01
N MET A 496 22.62 -6.40 -3.98
CA MET A 496 22.30 -7.48 -3.04
C MET A 496 21.53 -8.61 -3.71
N LEU A 497 20.57 -8.28 -4.59
CA LEU A 497 19.74 -9.25 -5.31
C LEU A 497 20.50 -10.00 -6.40
N VAL A 498 21.14 -9.26 -7.31
CA VAL A 498 21.73 -9.80 -8.54
C VAL A 498 23.18 -10.24 -8.35
N ARG A 499 23.97 -9.43 -7.62
CA ARG A 499 25.42 -9.66 -7.45
C ARG A 499 25.77 -10.37 -6.13
N GLY A 500 24.76 -10.67 -5.31
CA GLY A 500 24.95 -11.33 -4.03
C GLY A 500 25.82 -10.53 -3.04
N VAL A 501 25.87 -9.20 -3.16
CA VAL A 501 26.61 -8.34 -2.24
C VAL A 501 25.99 -8.40 -0.83
N GLN A 502 26.80 -8.27 0.23
CA GLN A 502 26.26 -8.08 1.60
C GLN A 502 26.01 -6.59 1.85
N HIS A 503 24.90 -6.23 2.48
CA HIS A 503 24.87 -4.94 3.18
C HIS A 503 25.94 -4.94 4.27
N THR A 504 26.70 -3.86 4.37
CA THR A 504 27.81 -3.75 5.32
C THR A 504 27.70 -2.44 6.08
N ASP A 505 28.38 -2.36 7.21
CA ASP A 505 28.49 -1.12 8.00
C ASP A 505 29.05 0.06 7.20
N VAL A 506 29.79 -0.20 6.12
CA VAL A 506 30.29 0.84 5.22
C VAL A 506 29.15 1.50 4.44
N PHE A 507 28.22 0.70 3.89
CA PHE A 507 27.05 1.24 3.19
C PHE A 507 26.25 2.17 4.10
N TYR A 508 26.01 1.76 5.36
CA TYR A 508 25.19 2.52 6.31
C TYR A 508 25.77 3.87 6.72
N LYS A 509 27.08 4.10 6.55
CA LYS A 509 27.67 5.42 6.82
C LYS A 509 27.29 6.47 5.78
N ASP A 510 27.00 6.01 4.57
CA ASP A 510 26.80 6.84 3.38
C ASP A 510 25.38 6.74 2.81
N ALA A 511 24.49 6.02 3.50
CA ALA A 511 23.08 5.84 3.18
C ALA A 511 22.26 7.05 3.65
N THR A 512 21.14 7.33 2.98
CA THR A 512 20.26 8.47 3.29
C THR A 512 19.03 8.05 4.09
N ASN A 513 18.22 9.01 4.52
CA ASN A 513 16.90 8.76 5.10
C ASN A 513 15.97 7.88 4.22
N SER A 514 16.22 7.78 2.90
CA SER A 514 15.49 6.90 1.98
C SER A 514 15.84 5.41 2.14
N CYS A 515 16.99 5.07 2.73
CA CYS A 515 17.32 3.72 3.18
C CYS A 515 18.23 3.79 4.41
N ASP A 516 17.68 3.38 5.55
CA ASP A 516 18.44 3.05 6.76
C ASP A 516 19.64 3.98 7.08
N GLU A 517 19.37 5.22 7.51
CA GLU A 517 20.35 6.03 8.25
C GLU A 517 20.49 5.43 9.67
N THR A 518 21.44 4.50 9.88
CA THR A 518 21.78 4.11 11.25
C THR A 518 22.57 5.20 11.93
N THR A 519 21.88 6.17 12.50
CA THR A 519 22.36 6.76 13.75
C THR A 519 22.18 5.70 14.84
N SER A 520 23.23 5.42 15.60
CA SER A 520 23.20 4.42 16.67
C SER A 520 22.08 4.74 17.66
N VAL A 521 20.90 4.12 17.51
CA VAL A 521 19.79 4.31 18.43
C VAL A 521 20.17 3.58 19.72
N THR A 522 20.66 4.34 20.69
CA THR A 522 21.04 3.78 21.99
C THR A 522 19.79 3.28 22.72
N LYS A 523 19.96 2.25 23.56
CA LYS A 523 18.91 1.61 24.38
C LYS A 523 18.04 2.63 25.15
N THR A 524 18.59 3.81 25.44
CA THR A 524 17.94 4.95 26.09
C THR A 524 16.87 5.65 25.24
N GLN A 525 17.02 5.67 23.91
CA GLN A 525 16.00 6.21 23.00
C GLN A 525 14.82 5.25 22.81
N MET A 526 15.06 3.93 22.86
CA MET A 526 13.99 2.93 22.87
C MET A 526 13.12 3.00 24.13
N LEU A 527 13.71 3.32 25.28
CA LEU A 527 12.96 3.52 26.52
C LEU A 527 12.13 4.82 26.49
N ARG A 528 12.63 5.89 25.86
CA ARG A 528 11.83 7.12 25.62
C ARG A 528 10.65 6.90 24.68
N LEU A 529 10.73 5.97 23.73
CA LEU A 529 9.59 5.63 22.86
C LEU A 529 8.45 4.88 23.59
N ARG A 530 8.71 4.33 24.79
CA ARG A 530 7.67 3.77 25.67
C ARG A 530 7.05 4.81 26.62
N GLU A 531 7.73 5.92 26.88
CA GLU A 531 7.21 7.01 27.71
C GLU A 531 6.64 8.14 26.85
N TYR A 532 5.32 8.16 26.79
CA TYR A 532 4.46 9.15 26.16
C TYR A 532 4.85 10.61 26.53
N SER A 533 5.48 11.36 25.61
CA SER A 533 5.31 12.84 25.48
C SER A 533 6.00 13.45 24.26
N ASP A 534 7.06 12.84 23.72
CA ASP A 534 7.89 13.48 22.67
C ASP A 534 7.50 13.12 21.22
N VAL A 535 6.33 12.48 21.02
CA VAL A 535 5.84 12.03 19.69
C VAL A 535 4.68 12.89 19.16
N ILE A 536 4.33 13.99 19.83
CA ILE A 536 3.40 14.99 19.27
C ILE A 536 4.23 16.04 18.53
N GLY A 537 4.30 15.88 17.21
CA GLY A 537 4.87 16.85 16.29
C GLY A 537 6.27 16.47 15.85
N ASP A 538 6.36 15.74 14.73
CA ASP A 538 7.47 15.96 13.81
C ASP A 538 7.65 17.48 13.71
N ARG A 539 8.83 17.97 14.10
CA ARG A 539 9.20 19.40 14.19
C ARG A 539 8.26 20.25 13.35
N ILE A 540 7.38 21.01 14.03
CA ILE A 540 6.83 22.22 13.44
C ILE A 540 8.06 23.00 13.01
N PHE A 541 8.29 23.09 11.71
CA PHE A 541 9.37 23.91 11.18
C PHE A 541 9.12 25.32 11.71
N ASP A 542 9.93 25.72 12.69
CA ASP A 542 10.02 27.09 13.11
C ASP A 542 10.57 27.86 11.90
N ASN A 543 9.68 28.55 11.20
CA ASN A 543 10.02 29.42 10.07
C ASN A 543 10.73 30.69 10.54
N SER A 544 11.20 30.77 11.79
CA SER A 544 12.08 31.83 12.24
C SER A 544 13.55 31.42 12.10
N ASN A 545 14.25 32.11 11.19
CA ASN A 545 15.71 32.17 11.02
C ASN A 545 16.37 31.39 9.86
N GLN A 546 15.76 31.40 8.67
CA GLN A 546 16.56 31.45 7.43
C GLN A 546 16.11 32.57 6.50
N LYS A 547 16.44 33.82 6.87
CA LYS A 547 16.73 34.84 5.85
C LYS A 547 18.09 34.51 5.22
N ARG A 548 18.11 33.56 4.30
CA ARG A 548 19.16 33.45 3.28
C ARG A 548 18.53 33.85 1.95
N ASN A 549 19.00 34.98 1.44
CA ASN A 549 18.70 35.63 0.17
C ASN A 549 17.92 34.76 -0.83
N ALA A 550 16.59 34.95 -0.86
CA ALA A 550 15.76 34.56 -1.98
C ALA A 550 16.09 35.48 -3.17
N SER A 551 17.07 35.10 -3.98
CA SER A 551 17.28 35.72 -5.29
C SER A 551 16.78 34.78 -6.38
N ARG A 552 15.79 35.29 -7.13
CA ARG A 552 15.04 34.70 -8.27
C ARG A 552 13.90 33.74 -7.89
N SER A 553 12.75 34.35 -7.64
CA SER A 553 11.44 33.77 -7.93
C SER A 553 11.32 33.52 -9.44
N GLU A 554 11.78 32.36 -9.91
CA GLU A 554 11.31 31.85 -11.20
C GLU A 554 9.83 31.48 -11.07
N LYS A 555 9.01 31.92 -12.02
CA LYS A 555 7.59 31.53 -12.07
C LYS A 555 7.53 30.00 -12.22
N PRO A 556 6.62 29.30 -11.50
CA PRO A 556 6.45 27.87 -11.68
C PRO A 556 6.11 27.57 -13.15
N LEU A 557 6.73 26.53 -13.72
CA LEU A 557 6.46 26.09 -15.08
C LEU A 557 4.97 25.75 -15.28
N THR A 558 4.42 26.12 -16.43
CA THR A 558 3.07 25.70 -16.83
C THR A 558 3.01 24.18 -17.05
N SER A 559 1.82 23.56 -17.03
CA SER A 559 1.70 22.10 -17.24
C SER A 559 2.42 21.62 -18.50
N GLU A 560 2.30 22.35 -19.61
CA GLU A 560 2.95 22.04 -20.89
C GLU A 560 4.48 22.22 -20.83
N GLN A 561 4.96 23.27 -20.17
CA GLN A 561 6.39 23.49 -19.96
C GLN A 561 7.02 22.42 -19.04
N ARG A 562 6.26 21.92 -18.06
CA ARG A 562 6.72 20.85 -17.16
C ARG A 562 6.92 19.54 -17.90
N GLU A 563 6.00 19.19 -18.79
CA GLU A 563 6.10 17.98 -19.59
C GLU A 563 7.33 18.03 -20.49
N VAL A 564 7.55 19.15 -21.19
CA VAL A 564 8.76 19.36 -21.98
C VAL A 564 10.01 19.29 -21.11
N PHE A 565 10.02 20.00 -19.98
CA PHE A 565 11.16 20.01 -19.04
C PHE A 565 11.51 18.60 -18.57
N TRP A 566 10.55 17.83 -18.07
CA TRP A 566 10.83 16.49 -17.58
C TRP A 566 11.14 15.51 -18.71
N ASN A 567 10.59 15.70 -19.91
CA ASN A 567 10.96 14.91 -21.10
C ASN A 567 12.40 15.11 -21.49
N GLU A 568 12.84 16.36 -21.59
CA GLU A 568 14.23 16.70 -21.89
C GLU A 568 15.16 16.22 -20.78
N THR A 569 14.74 16.37 -19.53
CA THR A 569 15.46 15.91 -18.34
C THR A 569 15.67 14.40 -18.36
N LEU A 570 14.59 13.62 -18.51
CA LEU A 570 14.66 12.16 -18.58
C LEU A 570 15.45 11.69 -19.80
N PHE A 571 15.26 12.32 -20.96
CA PHE A 571 16.03 12.00 -22.17
C PHE A 571 17.53 12.24 -21.98
N TYR A 572 17.91 13.38 -21.38
CA TYR A 572 19.31 13.69 -21.05
C TYR A 572 19.91 12.65 -20.09
N TYR A 573 19.10 12.11 -19.19
CA TYR A 573 19.43 11.02 -18.29
C TYR A 573 19.42 9.63 -18.96
N GLY A 574 19.33 9.54 -20.29
CA GLY A 574 19.39 8.26 -21.02
C GLY A 574 18.10 7.44 -20.94
N TRP A 575 17.01 8.02 -20.44
CA TRP A 575 15.71 7.38 -20.47
C TRP A 575 15.06 7.65 -21.84
N ASN A 576 15.14 6.67 -22.74
CA ASN A 576 14.66 6.78 -24.13
C ASN A 576 13.12 6.83 -24.29
N GLY A 577 12.35 6.88 -23.20
CA GLY A 577 10.90 7.03 -23.25
C GLY A 577 10.51 8.48 -23.03
N ARG A 578 9.95 9.16 -24.06
CA ARG A 578 9.20 10.40 -23.81
C ARG A 578 8.14 10.09 -22.73
N MET A 579 7.82 11.04 -21.85
CA MET A 579 6.48 11.12 -21.28
C MET A 579 5.56 11.19 -22.49
N TYR A 580 4.94 10.06 -22.83
CA TYR A 580 4.07 9.99 -23.97
C TYR A 580 2.62 10.13 -23.50
N MET A 581 2.06 11.30 -23.77
CA MET A 581 0.74 11.37 -24.40
C MET A 581 0.93 11.43 -25.93
N GLN A 582 0.41 10.43 -26.63
CA GLN A 582 -0.49 10.59 -27.77
C GLN A 582 -1.53 9.48 -27.72
#